data_AF-V4RN43-F1
#
_entry.id   AF-V4RN43-F1
#
_cell.length_a   1.000
_cell.length_b   1.000
_cell.length_c   1.000
_cell.angle_alpha   90.00
_cell.angle_beta   90.00
_cell.angle_gamma   90.00
#
_symmetry.space_group_name_H-M   'P 1'
#
loop_
_entity.id
_entity.type
_entity.pdbx_description
1 polymer ?
#
loop_
_entity_poly.entity_id
_entity_poly.type
_entity_poly.pdbx_seq_one_letter_code
_entity_poly.pdbx_strand_id
1 'polypeptide(L)'
;MNPATRYERTVLVFGGPYSNLEATRALLDQARRLEIAPDHVICTGDVVAYGADPVATVELIRRSGVRVVRGNCEQSLAAGISDCGCGFSPGSACDRLSAAWFAHADRHLDEDARAWMAGLPSRLDIEIGGRRLAVVHGGTETVNRFIFASTASREKQRELALAGTDGLIGGHCGIPFTQIVGGRLWHNAGAIGLPAHDGTTRSWYSLLTPEGDGIRIEHRALEYDHASAARAMRDAGLPEGYAAALETGIWPSCDVLPAREIAQAGRPLVPGQAFWPHSAELAPSRRREPAVDHLWPAFPKAEAERHKFRDPDFTADGHPRGRVGLRQLETLWFNTGTLCNLTCRNCYIESSPRNDRLVYLTRAEVAGYLDEIERNRLGTSEIGFTGGEPFLNPEMIGMLDDVLSRGFRALVLTNAMRPMMRHGKALLALRERHGGRLAMRVSLDHFSARRHEEERGPRTYRPTLDGLVWLARNGFELSVAGRTMWGEDLDEERDGYARLFEEHGIQVDAHDGARLILFPEMDPDAEVPEITTGCWSILGKNPEDMMCASSRMVVKRKGAERPSVVACTLLPYEPAFELGTTLEEASGSVALNHRHCAKFCVLGGASCSAGDRATKPAVGKNGVAATPDPAEALV
;
A
#
# COMPACT_ATOMS: atom_id res chain seq x y z
N MET A 1 -14.48 -24.85 23.84
CA MET A 1 -15.22 -23.71 23.27
C MET A 1 -16.14 -23.16 24.35
N ASN A 2 -15.99 -21.90 24.73
CA ASN A 2 -16.94 -21.28 25.65
C ASN A 2 -18.34 -21.22 24.98
N PRO A 3 -19.43 -21.43 25.74
CA PRO A 3 -20.78 -21.32 25.19
C PRO A 3 -21.03 -19.88 24.73
N ALA A 4 -21.54 -19.73 23.50
CA ALA A 4 -21.90 -18.42 22.97
C ALA A 4 -23.16 -17.91 23.69
N THR A 5 -23.22 -16.61 24.01
CA THR A 5 -24.46 -16.06 24.54
C THR A 5 -25.43 -15.73 23.41
N ARG A 6 -26.64 -16.27 23.50
CA ARG A 6 -27.65 -16.14 22.46
C ARG A 6 -28.54 -14.92 22.68
N TYR A 7 -28.76 -14.16 21.62
CA TYR A 7 -29.60 -12.97 21.57
C TYR A 7 -30.69 -13.12 20.51
N GLU A 8 -31.94 -13.07 20.97
CA GLU A 8 -33.15 -13.12 20.13
C GLU A 8 -33.71 -11.73 19.79
N ARG A 9 -33.08 -10.68 20.30
CA ARG A 9 -33.49 -9.28 20.14
C ARG A 9 -32.29 -8.44 19.74
N THR A 10 -32.53 -7.16 19.46
CA THR A 10 -31.49 -6.19 19.14
C THR A 10 -30.38 -6.16 20.20
N VAL A 11 -29.14 -6.11 19.73
CA VAL A 11 -27.91 -5.92 20.50
C VAL A 11 -27.32 -4.57 20.12
N LEU A 12 -27.01 -3.73 21.12
CA LEU A 12 -26.28 -2.49 20.91
C LEU A 12 -24.78 -2.77 21.03
N VAL A 13 -24.01 -2.32 20.05
CA VAL A 13 -22.55 -2.47 20.04
C VAL A 13 -21.90 -1.10 19.94
N PHE A 14 -20.87 -0.88 20.74
CA PHE A 14 -20.06 0.34 20.72
C PHE A 14 -18.63 0.02 21.16
N GLY A 15 -17.70 0.94 20.91
CA GLY A 15 -16.33 0.85 21.39
C GLY A 15 -15.82 2.19 21.89
N GLY A 16 -14.63 2.19 22.48
CA GLY A 16 -13.89 3.40 22.82
C GLY A 16 -14.70 4.46 23.57
N PRO A 17 -15.24 4.20 24.78
CA PRO A 17 -15.68 5.25 25.68
C PRO A 17 -14.61 6.30 25.94
N TYR A 18 -13.33 5.89 25.93
CA TYR A 18 -12.18 6.79 25.97
C TYR A 18 -12.29 7.87 27.05
N SER A 19 -12.61 7.47 28.28
CA SER A 19 -12.71 8.39 29.43
C SER A 19 -13.62 9.61 29.18
N ASN A 20 -14.51 9.53 28.18
CA ASN A 20 -15.44 10.58 27.77
C ASN A 20 -16.78 10.27 28.43
N LEU A 21 -16.97 10.86 29.61
CA LEU A 21 -18.11 10.58 30.47
C LEU A 21 -19.41 11.06 29.84
N GLU A 22 -19.39 12.20 29.14
CA GLU A 22 -20.52 12.78 28.42
C GLU A 22 -21.03 11.83 27.32
N ALA A 23 -20.13 11.34 26.47
CA ALA A 23 -20.49 10.38 25.43
C ALA A 23 -21.00 9.05 26.02
N THR A 24 -20.36 8.57 27.09
CA THR A 24 -20.76 7.33 27.77
C THR A 24 -22.16 7.44 28.36
N ARG A 25 -22.48 8.54 29.05
CA ARG A 25 -23.83 8.83 29.56
C ARG A 25 -24.85 8.89 28.42
N ALA A 26 -24.53 9.64 27.36
CA ALA A 26 -25.39 9.79 26.20
C ALA A 26 -25.72 8.43 25.57
N LEU A 27 -24.73 7.54 25.39
CA LEU A 27 -24.97 6.21 24.85
C LEU A 27 -25.89 5.37 25.77
N LEU A 28 -25.63 5.36 27.08
CA LEU A 28 -26.46 4.59 28.02
C LEU A 28 -27.89 5.16 28.13
N ASP A 29 -28.07 6.47 27.98
CA ASP A 29 -29.38 7.10 27.81
C ASP A 29 -30.06 6.63 26.52
N GLN A 30 -29.33 6.55 25.40
CA GLN A 30 -29.86 6.04 24.13
C GLN A 30 -30.26 4.56 24.24
N ALA A 31 -29.44 3.71 24.87
CA ALA A 31 -29.78 2.31 25.11
C ALA A 31 -31.09 2.17 25.90
N ARG A 32 -31.27 3.00 26.95
CA ARG A 32 -32.53 3.06 27.72
C ARG A 32 -33.71 3.56 26.90
N ARG A 33 -33.55 4.60 26.08
CA ARG A 33 -34.60 5.11 25.19
C ARG A 33 -35.03 4.10 24.14
N LEU A 34 -34.11 3.26 23.69
CA LEU A 34 -34.37 2.16 22.75
C LEU A 34 -34.85 0.88 23.46
N GLU A 35 -35.03 0.91 24.78
CA GLU A 35 -35.47 -0.23 25.60
C GLU A 35 -34.57 -1.47 25.46
N ILE A 36 -33.28 -1.26 25.23
CA ILE A 36 -32.28 -2.32 25.12
C ILE A 36 -31.80 -2.68 26.54
N ALA A 37 -31.99 -3.94 26.92
CA ALA A 37 -31.56 -4.45 28.21
C ALA A 37 -30.03 -4.30 28.38
N PRO A 38 -29.50 -3.99 29.58
CA PRO A 38 -28.08 -3.73 29.73
C PRO A 38 -27.15 -4.88 29.30
N ASP A 39 -27.58 -6.14 29.48
CA ASP A 39 -26.82 -7.32 29.06
C ASP A 39 -26.88 -7.59 27.55
N HIS A 40 -27.70 -6.83 26.81
CA HIS A 40 -27.74 -6.74 25.35
C HIS A 40 -26.90 -5.57 24.80
N VAL A 41 -26.13 -4.91 25.66
CA VAL A 41 -25.23 -3.83 25.28
C VAL A 41 -23.78 -4.32 25.42
N ILE A 42 -23.01 -4.22 24.35
CA ILE A 42 -21.64 -4.74 24.26
C ILE A 42 -20.65 -3.62 23.92
N CYS A 43 -19.64 -3.45 24.77
CA CYS A 43 -18.50 -2.57 24.58
C CYS A 43 -17.29 -3.37 24.06
N THR A 44 -16.68 -2.94 22.96
CA THR A 44 -15.48 -3.58 22.36
C THR A 44 -14.16 -3.21 23.04
N GLY A 45 -14.20 -2.45 24.14
CA GLY A 45 -13.02 -2.11 24.95
C GLY A 45 -12.55 -0.66 24.77
N ASP A 46 -11.38 -0.36 25.35
CA ASP A 46 -10.85 0.99 25.56
C ASP A 46 -11.86 1.92 26.25
N VAL A 47 -12.35 1.47 27.40
CA VAL A 47 -13.14 2.29 28.31
C VAL A 47 -12.34 3.52 28.75
N VAL A 48 -11.02 3.38 28.83
CA VAL A 48 -10.08 4.43 29.22
C VAL A 48 -9.09 4.70 28.10
N ALA A 49 -9.11 5.92 27.58
CA ALA A 49 -8.09 6.54 26.72
C ALA A 49 -8.43 8.01 26.53
N TYR A 50 -7.54 8.87 26.07
CA TYR A 50 -7.80 10.26 25.62
C TYR A 50 -8.50 11.23 26.59
N GLY A 51 -9.76 10.99 26.98
CA GLY A 51 -10.64 11.88 27.74
C GLY A 51 -10.30 12.07 29.22
N ALA A 52 -11.04 12.97 29.87
CA ALA A 52 -10.69 13.53 31.18
C ALA A 52 -11.05 12.67 32.39
N ASP A 53 -12.08 11.83 32.28
CA ASP A 53 -12.79 11.22 33.41
C ASP A 53 -12.67 9.68 33.45
N PRO A 54 -11.44 9.13 33.62
CA PRO A 54 -11.22 7.68 33.57
C PRO A 54 -11.97 6.94 34.68
N VAL A 55 -11.95 7.45 35.91
CA VAL A 55 -12.59 6.81 37.07
C VAL A 55 -14.11 6.77 36.90
N ALA A 56 -14.72 7.94 36.66
CA ALA A 56 -16.17 8.03 36.52
C ALA A 56 -16.70 7.24 35.32
N THR A 57 -15.94 7.17 34.22
CA THR A 57 -16.29 6.37 33.04
C THR A 57 -16.25 4.87 33.34
N VAL A 58 -15.20 4.39 34.01
CA VAL A 58 -15.07 2.99 34.45
C VAL A 58 -16.21 2.62 35.41
N GLU A 59 -16.48 3.45 36.42
CA GLU A 59 -17.57 3.21 37.36
C GLU A 59 -18.94 3.13 36.67
N LEU A 60 -19.20 4.06 35.74
CA LEU A 60 -20.45 4.10 34.99
C LEU A 60 -20.64 2.85 34.11
N ILE A 61 -19.60 2.44 33.40
CA ILE A 61 -19.61 1.22 32.60
C ILE A 61 -19.82 -0.01 33.49
N ARG A 62 -19.06 -0.14 34.59
CA ARG A 62 -19.18 -1.28 35.52
C ARG A 62 -20.57 -1.39 36.15
N ARG A 63 -21.18 -0.27 36.55
CA ARG A 63 -22.52 -0.25 37.16
C ARG A 63 -23.66 -0.43 36.17
N SER A 64 -23.43 -0.14 34.90
CA SER A 64 -24.50 -0.19 33.89
C SER A 64 -24.91 -1.61 33.52
N GLY A 65 -24.06 -2.63 33.75
CA GLY A 65 -24.37 -4.03 33.42
C GLY A 65 -24.06 -4.39 31.96
N VAL A 66 -23.41 -3.49 31.22
CA VAL A 66 -22.92 -3.75 29.86
C VAL A 66 -21.85 -4.83 29.85
N ARG A 67 -21.77 -5.60 28.77
CA ARG A 67 -20.70 -6.58 28.57
C ARG A 67 -19.51 -5.91 27.92
N VAL A 68 -18.30 -6.14 28.42
CA VAL A 68 -17.10 -5.44 27.95
C VAL A 68 -16.05 -6.46 27.55
N VAL A 69 -15.46 -6.27 26.37
CA VAL A 69 -14.22 -6.94 25.94
C VAL A 69 -13.03 -6.10 26.38
N ARG A 70 -11.98 -6.75 26.86
CA ARG A 70 -10.73 -6.10 27.27
C ARG A 70 -9.99 -5.53 26.06
N GLY A 71 -9.75 -4.23 26.04
CA GLY A 71 -8.88 -3.55 25.07
C GLY A 71 -7.42 -3.50 25.51
N ASN A 72 -6.59 -2.83 24.70
CA ASN A 72 -5.16 -2.71 25.03
C ASN A 72 -4.95 -1.80 26.24
N CYS A 73 -5.75 -0.74 26.40
CA CYS A 73 -5.61 0.17 27.54
C CYS A 73 -5.93 -0.55 28.85
N GLU A 74 -7.00 -1.35 28.88
CA GLU A 74 -7.33 -2.19 30.04
C GLU A 74 -6.22 -3.21 30.34
N GLN A 75 -5.62 -3.83 29.31
CA GLN A 75 -4.51 -4.77 29.51
C GLN A 75 -3.28 -4.09 30.12
N SER A 76 -2.90 -2.91 29.63
CA SER A 76 -1.73 -2.18 30.10
C SER A 76 -1.92 -1.63 31.52
N LEU A 77 -3.06 -1.01 31.80
CA LEU A 77 -3.40 -0.46 33.12
C LEU A 77 -3.51 -1.57 34.17
N ALA A 78 -4.12 -2.71 33.84
CA ALA A 78 -4.21 -3.85 34.75
C ALA A 78 -2.83 -4.46 35.07
N ALA A 79 -1.88 -4.37 34.14
CA ALA A 79 -0.53 -4.89 34.31
C ALA A 79 0.46 -3.88 34.91
N GLY A 80 0.05 -2.63 35.18
CA GLY A 80 0.92 -1.56 35.65
C GLY A 80 2.00 -1.17 34.64
N ILE A 81 1.73 -1.37 33.35
CA ILE A 81 2.63 -0.99 32.25
C ILE A 81 2.44 0.50 31.98
N SER A 82 3.54 1.26 31.87
CA SER A 82 3.52 2.72 31.65
C SER A 82 3.24 3.15 30.21
N ASP A 83 3.00 2.20 29.31
CA ASP A 83 2.68 2.40 27.90
C ASP A 83 1.23 1.96 27.63
N CYS A 84 0.52 2.69 26.77
CA CYS A 84 -0.88 2.37 26.47
C CYS A 84 -1.05 1.05 25.70
N GLY A 85 0.01 0.55 25.05
CA GLY A 85 -0.07 -0.65 24.23
C GLY A 85 -0.90 -0.44 22.97
N CYS A 86 -1.07 0.80 22.50
CA CYS A 86 -1.95 1.13 21.37
C CYS A 86 -1.38 0.73 19.99
N GLY A 87 -0.13 0.26 19.93
CA GLY A 87 0.51 -0.16 18.67
C GLY A 87 1.01 1.00 17.81
N PHE A 88 1.20 2.18 18.39
CA PHE A 88 1.78 3.33 17.68
C PHE A 88 3.25 3.10 17.35
N SER A 89 3.70 3.62 16.21
CA SER A 89 5.12 3.60 15.88
C SER A 89 5.92 4.45 16.86
N PRO A 90 7.05 3.96 17.40
CA PRO A 90 7.88 4.73 18.33
C PRO A 90 8.29 6.08 17.75
N GLY A 91 8.05 7.16 18.50
CA GLY A 91 8.34 8.53 18.07
C GLY A 91 7.33 9.12 17.08
N SER A 92 6.18 8.48 16.85
CA SER A 92 5.06 9.07 16.11
C SER A 92 4.39 10.22 16.90
N ALA A 93 3.52 11.01 16.26
CA ALA A 93 2.75 12.00 16.98
C ALA A 93 1.75 11.34 17.94
N CYS A 94 1.12 10.23 17.51
CA CYS A 94 0.24 9.42 18.37
C CYS A 94 0.97 8.90 19.62
N ASP A 95 2.20 8.39 19.48
CA ASP A 95 3.04 7.91 20.61
C ASP A 95 3.36 9.03 21.61
N ARG A 96 3.69 10.23 21.13
CA ARG A 96 3.94 11.38 22.03
C ARG A 96 2.68 11.87 22.73
N LEU A 97 1.58 11.96 22.00
CA LEU A 97 0.31 12.45 22.53
C LEU A 97 -0.30 11.45 23.52
N SER A 98 -0.03 10.15 23.35
CA SER A 98 -0.57 9.11 24.22
C SER A 98 0.01 9.09 25.63
N ALA A 99 1.29 9.41 25.77
CA ALA A 99 1.96 9.44 27.06
C ALA A 99 1.24 10.33 28.09
N ALA A 100 0.72 11.50 27.67
CA ALA A 100 0.11 12.47 28.57
C ALA A 100 -1.24 11.98 29.13
N TRP A 101 -2.17 11.55 28.27
CA TRP A 101 -3.47 11.08 28.73
C TRP A 101 -3.39 9.71 29.41
N PHE A 102 -2.46 8.85 28.99
CA PHE A 102 -2.29 7.55 29.61
C PHE A 102 -1.75 7.69 31.04
N ALA A 103 -0.73 8.53 31.24
CA ALA A 103 -0.23 8.85 32.56
C ALA A 103 -1.29 9.53 33.43
N HIS A 104 -2.17 10.36 32.85
CA HIS A 104 -3.32 10.92 33.57
C HIS A 104 -4.25 9.82 34.06
N ALA A 105 -4.65 8.90 33.18
CA ALA A 105 -5.50 7.77 33.57
C ALA A 105 -4.86 6.88 34.64
N ASP A 106 -3.59 6.52 34.44
CA ASP A 106 -2.83 5.68 35.36
C ASP A 106 -2.75 6.28 36.78
N ARG A 107 -2.56 7.61 36.90
CA ARG A 107 -2.53 8.27 38.22
C ARG A 107 -3.87 8.27 38.96
N HIS A 108 -4.99 8.21 38.25
CA HIS A 108 -6.32 8.33 38.86
C HIS A 108 -7.01 6.99 39.13
N LEU A 109 -6.64 5.94 38.40
CA LEU A 109 -7.25 4.62 38.55
C LEU A 109 -6.63 3.84 39.72
N ASP A 110 -7.50 3.41 40.63
CA ASP A 110 -7.13 2.61 41.79
C ASP A 110 -7.00 1.11 41.46
N GLU A 111 -6.57 0.34 42.46
CA GLU A 111 -6.38 -1.11 42.34
C GLU A 111 -7.68 -1.88 42.08
N ASP A 112 -8.83 -1.40 42.56
CA ASP A 112 -10.13 -2.05 42.31
C ASP A 112 -10.56 -1.89 40.85
N ALA A 113 -10.37 -0.71 40.27
CA ALA A 113 -10.57 -0.48 38.84
C ALA A 113 -9.64 -1.35 37.98
N ARG A 114 -8.35 -1.46 38.35
CA ARG A 114 -7.38 -2.31 37.66
C ARG A 114 -7.72 -3.79 37.77
N ALA A 115 -8.14 -4.26 38.93
CA ALA A 115 -8.60 -5.63 39.14
C ALA A 115 -9.85 -5.94 38.29
N TRP A 116 -10.78 -4.99 38.18
CA TRP A 116 -11.92 -5.12 37.28
C TRP A 116 -11.48 -5.23 35.81
N MET A 117 -10.57 -4.36 35.35
CA MET A 117 -10.01 -4.43 34.00
C MET A 117 -9.30 -5.76 33.72
N ALA A 118 -8.54 -6.28 34.69
CA ALA A 118 -7.85 -7.56 34.60
C ALA A 118 -8.83 -8.73 34.38
N GLY A 119 -10.01 -8.66 35.03
CA GLY A 119 -11.07 -9.66 34.94
C GLY A 119 -11.89 -9.63 33.65
N LEU A 120 -11.72 -8.63 32.79
CA LEU A 120 -12.45 -8.53 31.53
C LEU A 120 -12.01 -9.63 30.53
N PRO A 121 -12.94 -10.25 29.79
CA PRO A 121 -12.61 -11.26 28.80
C PRO A 121 -11.91 -10.65 27.59
N SER A 122 -10.90 -11.33 27.03
CA SER A 122 -10.27 -10.93 25.77
C SER A 122 -11.17 -11.15 24.54
N ARG A 123 -12.26 -11.92 24.69
CA ARG A 123 -13.21 -12.23 23.62
C ARG A 123 -14.57 -12.62 24.21
N LEU A 124 -15.64 -12.18 23.56
CA LEU A 124 -16.99 -12.70 23.77
C LEU A 124 -17.45 -13.45 22.53
N ASP A 125 -18.08 -14.61 22.71
CA ASP A 125 -18.80 -15.28 21.63
C ASP A 125 -20.30 -15.06 21.82
N ILE A 126 -20.96 -14.57 20.78
CA ILE A 126 -22.40 -14.30 20.77
C ILE A 126 -23.06 -15.04 19.63
N GLU A 127 -24.33 -15.38 19.79
CA GLU A 127 -25.18 -15.92 18.74
C GLU A 127 -26.34 -14.95 18.52
N ILE A 128 -26.49 -14.44 17.30
CA ILE A 128 -27.57 -13.52 16.93
C ILE A 128 -28.13 -13.97 15.59
N GLY A 129 -29.46 -14.13 15.52
CA GLY A 129 -30.13 -14.63 14.33
C GLY A 129 -29.45 -15.88 13.76
N GLY A 130 -29.20 -16.90 14.59
CA GLY A 130 -28.59 -18.18 14.15
C GLY A 130 -27.13 -18.12 13.70
N ARG A 131 -26.45 -16.97 13.79
CA ARG A 131 -25.03 -16.80 13.43
C ARG A 131 -24.17 -16.57 14.65
N ARG A 132 -23.02 -17.24 14.68
CA ARG A 132 -22.03 -17.09 15.75
C ARG A 132 -21.04 -15.98 15.38
N LEU A 133 -20.91 -14.99 16.26
CA LEU A 133 -20.00 -13.85 16.10
C LEU A 133 -18.99 -13.83 17.25
N ALA A 134 -17.73 -13.52 16.93
CA ALA A 134 -16.71 -13.20 17.92
C ALA A 134 -16.65 -11.68 18.11
N VAL A 135 -16.69 -11.20 19.36
CA VAL A 135 -16.43 -9.80 19.70
C VAL A 135 -15.03 -9.71 20.28
N VAL A 136 -14.20 -8.88 19.65
CA VAL A 136 -12.80 -8.63 20.02
C VAL A 136 -12.52 -7.13 20.02
N HIS A 137 -11.38 -6.72 20.57
CA HIS A 137 -10.99 -5.31 20.58
C HIS A 137 -10.41 -4.84 19.24
N GLY A 138 -9.29 -5.39 18.77
CA GLY A 138 -8.68 -5.06 17.46
C GLY A 138 -8.62 -6.26 16.53
N GLY A 139 -7.65 -7.14 16.74
CA GLY A 139 -7.51 -8.43 16.05
C GLY A 139 -7.76 -9.62 16.97
N THR A 140 -7.85 -10.81 16.39
CA THR A 140 -8.03 -12.08 17.11
C THR A 140 -6.74 -12.56 17.76
N GLU A 141 -5.60 -12.38 17.06
CA GLU A 141 -4.27 -12.70 17.60
C GLU A 141 -3.65 -11.54 18.38
N THR A 142 -3.85 -10.31 17.90
CA THR A 142 -3.19 -9.12 18.43
C THR A 142 -4.24 -8.08 18.82
N VAL A 143 -4.30 -7.77 20.12
CA VAL A 143 -5.37 -6.92 20.71
C VAL A 143 -5.43 -5.52 20.09
N ASN A 144 -4.29 -4.91 19.81
CA ASN A 144 -4.14 -3.54 19.27
C ASN A 144 -3.93 -3.52 17.74
N ARG A 145 -4.44 -4.53 17.02
CA ARG A 145 -4.36 -4.52 15.56
C ARG A 145 -5.37 -3.55 14.97
N PHE A 146 -4.90 -2.57 14.21
CA PHE A 146 -5.75 -1.69 13.43
C PHE A 146 -6.32 -2.42 12.20
N ILE A 147 -7.65 -2.61 12.18
CA ILE A 147 -8.37 -3.11 11.01
C ILE A 147 -9.37 -2.06 10.55
N PHE A 148 -9.10 -1.46 9.40
CA PHE A 148 -9.91 -0.42 8.76
C PHE A 148 -10.78 -0.98 7.63
N ALA A 149 -11.71 -0.18 7.10
CA ALA A 149 -12.51 -0.57 5.95
C ALA A 149 -11.63 -0.86 4.72
N SER A 150 -10.50 -0.16 4.58
CA SER A 150 -9.50 -0.37 3.52
C SER A 150 -8.51 -1.50 3.75
N THR A 151 -8.40 -2.06 4.98
CA THR A 151 -7.49 -3.18 5.25
C THR A 151 -7.77 -4.34 4.30
N ALA A 152 -6.69 -4.90 3.75
CA ALA A 152 -6.74 -5.91 2.70
C ALA A 152 -7.66 -7.09 3.08
N SER A 153 -8.48 -7.52 2.12
CA SER A 153 -9.48 -8.59 2.32
C SER A 153 -8.87 -9.88 2.84
N ARG A 154 -7.64 -10.21 2.41
CA ARG A 154 -6.90 -11.39 2.88
C ARG A 154 -6.55 -11.34 4.36
N GLU A 155 -6.24 -10.16 4.89
CA GLU A 155 -5.97 -10.00 6.32
C GLU A 155 -7.24 -10.19 7.14
N LYS A 156 -8.35 -9.56 6.72
CA LYS A 156 -9.67 -9.77 7.35
C LYS A 156 -10.09 -11.24 7.33
N GLN A 157 -9.85 -11.94 6.22
CA GLN A 157 -10.09 -13.38 6.15
C GLN A 157 -9.26 -14.19 7.14
N ARG A 158 -7.97 -13.85 7.30
CA ARG A 158 -7.09 -14.53 8.26
C ARG A 158 -7.65 -14.37 9.67
N GLU A 159 -8.01 -13.15 10.06
CA GLU A 159 -8.62 -12.87 11.36
C GLU A 159 -9.96 -13.61 11.55
N LEU A 160 -10.83 -13.65 10.54
CA LEU A 160 -12.08 -14.41 10.57
C LEU A 160 -11.86 -15.93 10.68
N ALA A 161 -10.82 -16.46 10.03
CA ALA A 161 -10.46 -17.87 10.12
C ALA A 161 -9.95 -18.23 11.51
N LEU A 162 -9.10 -17.37 12.09
CA LEU A 162 -8.58 -17.50 13.45
C LEU A 162 -9.69 -17.44 14.50
N ALA A 163 -10.68 -16.56 14.29
CA ALA A 163 -11.82 -16.45 15.20
C ALA A 163 -12.67 -17.73 15.22
N GLY A 164 -12.75 -18.47 14.11
CA GLY A 164 -13.53 -19.70 14.02
C GLY A 164 -15.05 -19.48 14.13
N THR A 165 -15.53 -18.30 13.74
CA THR A 165 -16.93 -17.87 13.81
C THR A 165 -17.47 -17.47 12.42
N ASP A 166 -18.78 -17.29 12.30
CA ASP A 166 -19.42 -16.82 11.07
C ASP A 166 -19.10 -15.35 10.77
N GLY A 167 -18.73 -14.60 11.81
CA GLY A 167 -18.30 -13.21 11.68
C GLY A 167 -17.56 -12.70 12.91
N LEU A 168 -17.08 -11.48 12.82
CA LEU A 168 -16.29 -10.80 13.83
C LEU A 168 -16.75 -9.35 13.99
N ILE A 169 -16.85 -8.92 15.25
CA ILE A 169 -17.08 -7.55 15.68
C ILE A 169 -15.80 -7.04 16.34
N GLY A 170 -15.20 -6.01 15.75
CA GLY A 170 -14.00 -5.35 16.25
C GLY A 170 -14.28 -3.92 16.72
N GLY A 171 -13.25 -3.29 17.25
CA GLY A 171 -13.16 -1.90 17.68
C GLY A 171 -11.79 -1.34 17.32
N HIS A 172 -11.10 -0.73 18.30
CA HIS A 172 -9.73 -0.20 18.25
C HIS A 172 -9.42 0.89 17.20
N CYS A 173 -9.74 0.69 15.92
CA CYS A 173 -9.45 1.65 14.85
C CYS A 173 -10.35 2.90 14.89
N GLY A 174 -11.40 2.91 15.72
CA GLY A 174 -12.23 4.08 16.01
C GLY A 174 -13.23 4.49 14.91
N ILE A 175 -13.11 3.97 13.69
CA ILE A 175 -13.95 4.33 12.53
C ILE A 175 -14.96 3.20 12.24
N PRO A 176 -16.27 3.49 12.15
CA PRO A 176 -17.29 2.46 11.97
C PRO A 176 -17.34 1.95 10.51
N PHE A 177 -17.55 0.65 10.33
CA PHE A 177 -17.81 0.04 9.01
C PHE A 177 -18.42 -1.37 9.12
N THR A 178 -19.02 -1.84 8.02
CA THR A 178 -19.51 -3.21 7.84
C THR A 178 -19.15 -3.73 6.46
N GLN A 179 -18.51 -4.90 6.41
CA GLN A 179 -18.13 -5.59 5.19
C GLN A 179 -18.42 -7.10 5.28
N ILE A 180 -18.75 -7.71 4.15
CA ILE A 180 -18.77 -9.17 4.03
C ILE A 180 -17.51 -9.60 3.30
N VAL A 181 -16.73 -10.48 3.92
CA VAL A 181 -15.46 -10.97 3.39
C VAL A 181 -15.54 -12.47 3.23
N GLY A 182 -15.65 -12.95 1.99
CA GLY A 182 -15.82 -14.38 1.71
C GLY A 182 -17.04 -14.98 2.42
N GLY A 183 -18.18 -14.29 2.40
CA GLY A 183 -19.43 -14.72 3.03
C GLY A 183 -19.54 -14.49 4.54
N ARG A 184 -18.46 -14.09 5.21
CA ARG A 184 -18.41 -13.84 6.66
C ARG A 184 -18.44 -12.35 7.00
N LEU A 185 -19.04 -12.00 8.13
CA LEU A 185 -19.18 -10.60 8.56
C LEU A 185 -17.90 -10.06 9.22
N TRP A 186 -17.45 -8.88 8.80
CA TRP A 186 -16.57 -8.02 9.59
C TRP A 186 -17.31 -6.72 9.92
N HIS A 187 -17.48 -6.43 11.21
CA HIS A 187 -18.18 -5.24 11.68
C HIS A 187 -17.34 -4.45 12.69
N ASN A 188 -17.37 -3.13 12.59
CA ASN A 188 -16.83 -2.21 13.59
C ASN A 188 -17.89 -1.13 13.87
N ALA A 189 -18.24 -0.93 15.13
CA ALA A 189 -19.22 0.07 15.55
C ALA A 189 -18.63 1.49 15.69
N GLY A 190 -17.32 1.63 15.54
CA GLY A 190 -16.59 2.88 15.80
C GLY A 190 -16.33 3.09 17.29
N ALA A 191 -15.92 4.31 17.64
CA ALA A 191 -15.76 4.75 19.01
C ALA A 191 -16.80 5.80 19.39
N ILE A 192 -17.24 5.82 20.65
CA ILE A 192 -18.17 6.83 21.16
C ILE A 192 -17.45 8.06 21.74
N GLY A 193 -16.25 7.87 22.28
CA GLY A 193 -15.51 8.89 23.03
C GLY A 193 -14.66 9.82 22.16
N LEU A 194 -14.51 9.50 20.87
CA LEU A 194 -13.81 10.32 19.89
C LEU A 194 -14.57 10.24 18.55
N PRO A 195 -14.83 11.36 17.84
CA PRO A 195 -15.49 11.34 16.53
C PRO A 195 -14.75 10.51 15.48
N ALA A 196 -15.42 10.08 14.41
CA ALA A 196 -14.86 9.13 13.42
C ALA A 196 -13.94 9.76 12.35
N HIS A 197 -13.27 10.87 12.66
CA HIS A 197 -12.46 11.63 11.71
C HIS A 197 -13.24 12.20 10.50
N ASP A 198 -14.56 12.35 10.65
CA ASP A 198 -15.49 12.67 9.55
C ASP A 198 -15.89 14.14 9.49
N GLY A 199 -15.23 15.01 10.27
CA GLY A 199 -15.49 16.46 10.30
C GLY A 199 -16.79 16.83 11.02
N THR A 200 -17.35 15.90 11.80
CA THR A 200 -18.54 16.14 12.62
C THR A 200 -18.27 15.86 14.11
N THR A 201 -19.04 16.46 15.00
CA THR A 201 -18.87 16.32 16.46
C THR A 201 -19.56 15.09 17.05
N ARG A 202 -20.35 14.38 16.23
CA ARG A 202 -21.04 13.16 16.63
C ARG A 202 -20.09 11.96 16.61
N SER A 203 -20.42 10.96 17.41
CA SER A 203 -19.74 9.67 17.43
C SER A 203 -20.67 8.56 16.97
N TRP A 204 -20.23 7.29 17.04
CA TRP A 204 -20.93 6.20 16.35
C TRP A 204 -21.13 4.98 17.25
N TYR A 205 -22.27 4.31 17.03
CA TYR A 205 -22.60 3.02 17.61
C TYR A 205 -23.48 2.23 16.64
N SER A 206 -23.62 0.93 16.89
CA SER A 206 -24.38 0.04 16.02
C SER A 206 -25.50 -0.68 16.73
N LEU A 207 -26.57 -0.96 16.00
CA LEU A 207 -27.64 -1.88 16.40
C LEU A 207 -27.63 -3.10 15.49
N LEU A 208 -27.47 -4.28 16.07
CA LEU A 208 -27.56 -5.55 15.35
C LEU A 208 -28.89 -6.20 15.73
N THR A 209 -29.78 -6.41 14.76
CA THR A 209 -31.12 -6.96 14.96
C THR A 209 -31.31 -8.22 14.13
N PRO A 210 -31.69 -9.37 14.73
CA PRO A 210 -32.14 -10.52 13.94
C PRO A 210 -33.35 -10.12 13.09
N GLU A 211 -33.27 -10.29 11.78
CA GLU A 211 -34.35 -9.90 10.87
C GLU A 211 -34.43 -10.87 9.70
N GLY A 212 -35.60 -11.48 9.49
CA GLY A 212 -35.83 -12.44 8.41
C GLY A 212 -34.82 -13.59 8.43
N ASP A 213 -34.17 -13.82 7.29
CA ASP A 213 -33.07 -14.77 7.14
C ASP A 213 -31.71 -14.10 7.31
N GLY A 214 -31.54 -13.17 8.24
CA GLY A 214 -30.26 -12.47 8.42
C GLY A 214 -30.16 -11.62 9.67
N ILE A 215 -29.17 -10.72 9.64
CA ILE A 215 -28.96 -9.71 10.68
C ILE A 215 -28.96 -8.34 9.99
N ARG A 216 -29.86 -7.47 10.43
CA ARG A 216 -29.84 -6.05 10.07
C ARG A 216 -28.90 -5.30 11.02
N ILE A 217 -27.97 -4.54 10.44
CA ILE A 217 -26.92 -3.81 11.15
C ILE A 217 -27.11 -2.33 10.85
N GLU A 218 -27.57 -1.56 11.82
CA GLU A 218 -27.72 -0.11 11.70
C GLU A 218 -26.51 0.60 12.31
N HIS A 219 -25.94 1.56 11.60
CA HIS A 219 -24.94 2.50 12.12
C HIS A 219 -25.63 3.81 12.45
N ARG A 220 -25.62 4.18 13.72
CA ARG A 220 -26.30 5.36 14.24
C ARG A 220 -25.30 6.37 14.78
N ALA A 221 -25.58 7.64 14.51
CA ALA A 221 -24.85 8.73 15.10
C ALA A 221 -25.29 8.95 16.55
N LEU A 222 -24.32 9.18 17.44
CA LEU A 222 -24.51 9.58 18.83
C LEU A 222 -24.16 11.06 18.96
N GLU A 223 -25.18 11.86 19.26
CA GLU A 223 -24.98 13.23 19.73
C GLU A 223 -24.79 13.24 21.25
N TYR A 224 -23.84 14.03 21.71
CA TYR A 224 -23.51 14.23 23.11
C TYR A 224 -22.98 15.65 23.32
N ASP A 225 -22.82 16.06 24.58
CA ASP A 225 -22.26 17.36 24.93
C ASP A 225 -20.73 17.37 24.75
N HIS A 226 -20.32 17.40 23.49
CA HIS A 226 -18.91 17.41 23.08
C HIS A 226 -18.15 18.64 23.57
N ALA A 227 -18.82 19.79 23.73
CA ALA A 227 -18.22 21.01 24.24
C ALA A 227 -17.86 20.87 25.73
N SER A 228 -18.71 20.20 26.52
CA SER A 228 -18.38 19.86 27.91
C SER A 228 -17.25 18.85 28.01
N ALA A 229 -17.27 17.80 27.18
CA ALA A 229 -16.17 16.83 27.14
C ALA A 229 -14.82 17.48 26.76
N ALA A 230 -14.80 18.35 25.74
CA ALA A 230 -13.61 19.08 25.33
C ALA A 230 -13.09 20.02 26.42
N ARG A 231 -14.00 20.72 27.11
CA ARG A 231 -13.64 21.57 28.26
C ARG A 231 -13.07 20.75 29.41
N ALA A 232 -13.67 19.61 29.75
CA ALA A 232 -13.14 18.73 30.80
C ALA A 232 -11.71 18.27 30.48
N MET A 233 -11.41 17.96 29.21
CA MET A 233 -10.05 17.63 28.77
C MET A 233 -9.07 18.80 28.97
N ARG A 234 -9.47 20.01 28.61
CA ARG A 234 -8.65 21.22 28.78
C ARG A 234 -8.42 21.55 30.26
N ASP A 235 -9.47 21.45 31.08
CA ASP A 235 -9.39 21.69 32.53
C ASP A 235 -8.48 20.68 33.23
N ALA A 236 -8.44 19.43 32.73
CA ALA A 236 -7.52 18.39 33.18
C ALA A 236 -6.08 18.53 32.64
N GLY A 237 -5.80 19.53 31.79
CA GLY A 237 -4.49 19.75 31.18
C GLY A 237 -4.08 18.68 30.16
N LEU A 238 -5.04 18.00 29.54
CA LEU A 238 -4.81 16.98 28.54
C LEU A 238 -4.47 17.57 27.16
N PRO A 239 -3.90 16.78 26.23
CA PRO A 239 -3.44 17.30 24.95
C PRO A 239 -4.56 18.00 24.16
N GLU A 240 -4.34 19.27 23.80
CA GLU A 240 -5.31 20.11 23.09
C GLU A 240 -5.79 19.48 21.78
N GLY A 241 -4.92 18.74 21.07
CA GLY A 241 -5.28 18.10 19.82
C GLY A 241 -6.48 17.15 19.93
N TYR A 242 -6.62 16.43 21.05
CA TYR A 242 -7.79 15.56 21.27
C TYR A 242 -9.01 16.33 21.76
N ALA A 243 -8.84 17.39 22.57
CA ALA A 243 -9.95 18.26 22.96
C ALA A 243 -10.57 18.96 21.73
N ALA A 244 -9.73 19.52 20.85
CA ALA A 244 -10.14 20.10 19.59
C ALA A 244 -10.78 19.07 18.64
N ALA A 245 -10.36 17.81 18.68
CA ALA A 245 -10.97 16.76 17.87
C ALA A 245 -12.45 16.51 18.22
N LEU A 246 -12.85 16.69 19.48
CA LEU A 246 -14.25 16.58 19.90
C LEU A 246 -15.13 17.69 19.31
N GLU A 247 -14.55 18.87 19.06
CA GLU A 247 -15.25 20.06 18.54
C GLU A 247 -15.20 20.16 17.01
N THR A 248 -14.15 19.60 16.39
CA THR A 248 -13.94 19.69 14.93
C THR A 248 -14.30 18.41 14.18
N GLY A 249 -14.31 17.27 14.88
CA GLY A 249 -14.44 15.96 14.24
C GLY A 249 -13.18 15.51 13.49
N ILE A 250 -12.05 16.20 13.66
CA ILE A 250 -10.77 15.92 13.00
C ILE A 250 -9.74 15.50 14.03
N TRP A 251 -9.07 14.39 13.78
CA TRP A 251 -8.06 13.83 14.69
C TRP A 251 -6.76 14.64 14.60
N PRO A 252 -5.99 14.71 15.70
CA PRO A 252 -4.74 15.46 15.73
C PRO A 252 -3.60 14.80 14.95
N SER A 253 -3.74 13.53 14.57
CA SER A 253 -2.76 12.79 13.77
C SER A 253 -3.44 11.74 12.89
N CYS A 254 -2.82 11.47 11.74
CA CYS A 254 -3.19 10.43 10.80
C CYS A 254 -2.18 9.27 10.78
N ASP A 255 -1.24 9.19 11.74
CA ASP A 255 -0.13 8.21 11.73
C ASP A 255 -0.59 6.76 11.58
N VAL A 256 -1.78 6.43 12.10
CA VAL A 256 -2.38 5.09 12.05
C VAL A 256 -3.32 4.88 10.86
N LEU A 257 -3.68 5.96 10.14
CA LEU A 257 -4.69 5.89 9.09
C LEU A 257 -4.04 5.45 7.77
N PRO A 258 -4.57 4.41 7.11
CA PRO A 258 -4.20 4.08 5.74
C PRO A 258 -4.70 5.16 4.76
N ALA A 259 -4.12 5.18 3.56
CA ALA A 259 -4.33 6.24 2.58
C ALA A 259 -5.82 6.50 2.23
N ARG A 260 -6.65 5.46 2.24
CA ARG A 260 -8.08 5.59 1.93
C ARG A 260 -8.85 6.34 3.03
N GLU A 261 -8.59 6.03 4.29
CA GLU A 261 -9.19 6.68 5.45
C GLU A 261 -8.68 8.13 5.58
N ILE A 262 -7.40 8.38 5.26
CA ILE A 262 -6.87 9.75 5.13
C ILE A 262 -7.64 10.54 4.06
N ALA A 263 -7.89 9.95 2.88
CA ALA A 263 -8.62 10.62 1.81
C ALA A 263 -10.09 10.91 2.15
N GLN A 264 -10.63 10.26 3.19
CA GLN A 264 -11.98 10.46 3.70
C GLN A 264 -12.05 11.41 4.90
N ALA A 265 -10.91 11.87 5.40
CA ALA A 265 -10.83 12.84 6.48
C ALA A 265 -11.74 14.04 6.24
N GLY A 266 -12.54 14.39 7.24
CA GLY A 266 -13.45 15.53 7.18
C GLY A 266 -14.66 15.35 6.28
N ARG A 267 -14.89 14.16 5.72
CA ARG A 267 -16.12 13.85 4.96
C ARG A 267 -17.14 13.18 5.87
N PRO A 268 -18.30 13.81 6.12
CA PRO A 268 -19.29 13.27 7.05
C PRO A 268 -19.76 11.87 6.66
N LEU A 269 -19.67 10.93 7.60
CA LEU A 269 -20.33 9.64 7.46
C LEU A 269 -21.83 9.83 7.67
N VAL A 270 -22.67 9.11 6.91
CA VAL A 270 -24.13 9.25 6.98
C VAL A 270 -24.72 8.00 7.64
N PRO A 271 -25.58 8.14 8.68
CA PRO A 271 -26.26 7.00 9.29
C PRO A 271 -26.92 6.12 8.23
N GLY A 272 -26.84 4.82 8.42
CA GLY A 272 -27.34 3.88 7.42
C GLY A 272 -27.43 2.47 7.97
N GLN A 273 -27.86 1.55 7.12
CA GLN A 273 -28.05 0.16 7.49
C GLN A 273 -27.44 -0.78 6.45
N ALA A 274 -27.03 -1.93 6.93
CA ALA A 274 -26.54 -3.07 6.19
C ALA A 274 -27.39 -4.29 6.54
N PHE A 275 -27.58 -5.22 5.59
CA PHE A 275 -28.23 -6.50 5.85
C PHE A 275 -27.25 -7.62 5.50
N TRP A 276 -27.00 -8.51 6.46
CA TRP A 276 -26.18 -9.70 6.25
C TRP A 276 -27.07 -10.96 6.22
N PRO A 277 -27.33 -11.53 5.02
CA PRO A 277 -28.19 -12.70 4.88
C PRO A 277 -27.48 -14.01 5.28
N HIS A 278 -28.26 -15.00 5.72
CA HIS A 278 -27.78 -16.35 5.98
C HIS A 278 -27.34 -17.06 4.69
N SER A 279 -27.96 -16.74 3.57
CA SER A 279 -27.72 -17.37 2.26
C SER A 279 -26.54 -16.79 1.50
N ALA A 280 -25.67 -15.98 2.12
CA ALA A 280 -24.39 -15.58 1.52
C ALA A 280 -23.51 -16.83 1.34
N GLU A 281 -23.79 -17.60 0.28
CA GLU A 281 -23.07 -18.81 -0.07
C GLU A 281 -21.58 -18.48 -0.20
N LEU A 282 -20.76 -19.34 0.41
CA LEU A 282 -19.35 -19.51 0.08
C LEU A 282 -19.24 -20.08 -1.35
N ALA A 283 -19.70 -19.35 -2.36
CA ALA A 283 -19.52 -19.75 -3.73
C ALA A 283 -18.00 -19.86 -3.99
N PRO A 284 -17.50 -20.96 -4.58
CA PRO A 284 -16.10 -21.06 -4.97
C PRO A 284 -15.81 -19.98 -6.02
N SER A 285 -15.21 -18.88 -5.58
CA SER A 285 -14.76 -17.82 -6.45
C SER A 285 -13.64 -18.36 -7.34
N ARG A 286 -13.81 -18.27 -8.67
CA ARG A 286 -12.70 -18.41 -9.63
C ARG A 286 -11.74 -17.19 -9.60
N ARG A 287 -12.00 -16.18 -8.77
CA ARG A 287 -11.13 -14.99 -8.56
C ARG A 287 -10.10 -15.28 -7.46
N ARG A 288 -8.88 -14.81 -7.65
CA ARG A 288 -7.75 -14.97 -6.70
C ARG A 288 -7.85 -14.11 -5.44
N GLU A 289 -8.79 -13.16 -5.40
CA GLU A 289 -9.14 -12.40 -4.21
C GLU A 289 -10.57 -12.68 -3.77
N PRO A 290 -10.84 -12.66 -2.46
CA PRO A 290 -12.19 -12.78 -1.93
C PRO A 290 -13.02 -11.59 -2.38
N ALA A 291 -14.25 -11.84 -2.84
CA ALA A 291 -15.21 -10.77 -3.00
C ALA A 291 -15.44 -10.10 -1.63
N VAL A 292 -15.34 -8.77 -1.62
CA VAL A 292 -15.78 -7.95 -0.49
C VAL A 292 -17.01 -7.19 -0.93
N ASP A 293 -18.13 -7.48 -0.28
CA ASP A 293 -19.33 -6.67 -0.45
C ASP A 293 -19.27 -5.54 0.58
N HIS A 294 -19.08 -4.32 0.09
CA HIS A 294 -19.16 -3.11 0.90
C HIS A 294 -20.62 -2.85 1.24
N LEU A 295 -20.99 -3.08 2.51
CA LEU A 295 -22.36 -2.86 2.96
C LEU A 295 -22.55 -1.46 3.54
N TRP A 296 -21.63 -0.99 4.39
CA TRP A 296 -21.69 0.36 4.95
C TRP A 296 -20.31 0.83 5.48
N PRO A 297 -19.95 2.11 5.39
CA PRO A 297 -20.69 3.15 4.67
C PRO A 297 -20.67 2.84 3.17
N ALA A 298 -21.78 3.15 2.50
CA ALA A 298 -21.81 3.13 1.05
C ALA A 298 -20.91 4.28 0.60
N PHE A 299 -19.63 3.98 0.39
CA PHE A 299 -18.78 4.90 -0.33
C PHE A 299 -19.28 4.89 -1.76
N PRO A 300 -19.89 5.96 -2.27
CA PRO A 300 -19.98 6.08 -3.72
C PRO A 300 -18.54 5.93 -4.19
N LYS A 301 -18.26 4.97 -5.09
CA LYS A 301 -17.09 5.10 -5.96
C LYS A 301 -17.26 6.48 -6.56
N ALA A 302 -16.50 7.47 -6.07
CA ALA A 302 -16.73 8.85 -6.48
C ALA A 302 -16.71 8.83 -8.00
N GLU A 303 -17.64 9.51 -8.66
CA GLU A 303 -17.64 9.58 -10.11
C GLU A 303 -16.22 9.99 -10.59
N ALA A 304 -15.58 10.90 -9.86
CA ALA A 304 -14.16 11.25 -9.98
C ALA A 304 -13.18 10.06 -10.01
N GLU A 305 -13.36 9.00 -9.21
CA GLU A 305 -12.50 7.80 -9.23
C GLU A 305 -12.69 6.94 -10.49
N ARG A 306 -13.87 6.96 -11.10
CA ARG A 306 -14.11 6.37 -12.43
C ARG A 306 -13.50 7.21 -13.56
N HIS A 307 -13.11 8.45 -13.26
CA HIS A 307 -12.61 9.42 -14.23
C HIS A 307 -11.12 9.81 -14.05
N LYS A 308 -10.43 9.34 -13.00
CA LYS A 308 -8.99 9.54 -12.84
C LYS A 308 -8.22 9.03 -14.06
N PHE A 309 -7.16 9.75 -14.42
CA PHE A 309 -6.23 9.44 -15.50
C PHE A 309 -6.87 9.36 -16.90
N ARG A 310 -7.98 10.08 -17.12
CA ARG A 310 -8.63 10.15 -18.44
C ARG A 310 -8.21 11.39 -19.24
N ASP A 311 -8.15 12.53 -18.59
CA ASP A 311 -7.84 13.81 -19.23
C ASP A 311 -6.34 14.13 -19.08
N PRO A 312 -5.57 14.32 -20.17
CA PRO A 312 -4.13 14.58 -20.09
C PRO A 312 -3.77 15.98 -19.55
N ASP A 313 -4.73 16.90 -19.51
CA ASP A 313 -4.51 18.29 -19.09
C ASP A 313 -5.02 18.53 -17.66
N PHE A 314 -6.07 17.83 -17.24
CA PHE A 314 -6.69 18.00 -15.92
C PHE A 314 -6.87 16.69 -15.14
N THR A 315 -6.75 16.76 -13.82
CA THR A 315 -7.13 15.67 -12.90
C THR A 315 -8.65 15.61 -12.73
N ALA A 316 -9.17 14.51 -12.19
CA ALA A 316 -10.60 14.28 -11.99
C ALA A 316 -11.25 15.25 -11.00
N ASP A 317 -10.45 15.91 -10.16
CA ASP A 317 -10.85 17.00 -9.27
C ASP A 317 -10.60 18.41 -9.87
N GLY A 318 -10.22 18.50 -11.16
CA GLY A 318 -10.16 19.74 -11.92
C GLY A 318 -8.84 20.51 -11.84
N HIS A 319 -7.80 19.95 -11.23
CA HIS A 319 -6.49 20.59 -11.15
C HIS A 319 -5.63 20.34 -12.40
N PRO A 320 -4.71 21.26 -12.75
CA PRO A 320 -3.78 21.04 -13.86
C PRO A 320 -2.86 19.83 -13.62
N ARG A 321 -2.85 18.89 -14.56
CA ARG A 321 -2.06 17.66 -14.47
C ARG A 321 -0.57 17.95 -14.52
N GLY A 322 0.20 17.20 -13.74
CA GLY A 322 1.67 17.22 -13.79
C GLY A 322 2.17 16.74 -15.15
N ARG A 323 3.11 17.47 -15.73
CA ARG A 323 3.76 17.13 -17.01
C ARG A 323 5.28 17.10 -16.82
N VAL A 324 5.94 16.27 -17.63
CA VAL A 324 7.40 16.11 -17.62
C VAL A 324 7.93 16.34 -19.03
N GLY A 325 8.78 17.35 -19.22
CA GLY A 325 9.48 17.60 -20.46
C GLY A 325 10.67 16.64 -20.64
N LEU A 326 11.01 16.29 -21.88
CA LEU A 326 12.28 15.63 -22.16
C LEU A 326 13.41 16.64 -22.00
N ARG A 327 14.31 16.42 -21.03
CA ARG A 327 15.50 17.25 -20.85
C ARG A 327 16.59 16.88 -21.86
N GLN A 328 16.90 15.60 -21.95
CA GLN A 328 17.88 15.03 -22.87
C GLN A 328 17.58 13.54 -23.05
N LEU A 329 17.68 12.99 -24.26
CA LEU A 329 17.48 11.56 -24.47
C LEU A 329 18.74 10.78 -24.08
N GLU A 330 18.91 10.46 -22.80
CA GLU A 330 20.06 9.71 -22.29
C GLU A 330 19.99 8.22 -22.65
N THR A 331 18.79 7.64 -22.54
CA THR A 331 18.52 6.23 -22.87
C THR A 331 17.41 6.09 -23.91
N LEU A 332 17.70 5.43 -25.04
CA LEU A 332 16.67 4.96 -25.96
C LEU A 332 16.46 3.45 -25.79
N TRP A 333 15.24 3.06 -25.44
CA TRP A 333 14.85 1.66 -25.32
C TRP A 333 14.26 1.14 -26.63
N PHE A 334 14.54 -0.11 -26.97
CA PHE A 334 13.88 -0.86 -28.02
C PHE A 334 13.12 -2.03 -27.39
N ASN A 335 11.80 -2.06 -27.57
CA ASN A 335 11.02 -3.24 -27.24
C ASN A 335 11.13 -4.24 -28.39
N THR A 336 11.83 -5.34 -28.16
CA THR A 336 12.10 -6.37 -29.17
C THR A 336 10.92 -7.33 -29.35
N GLY A 337 9.68 -6.89 -29.08
CA GLY A 337 8.45 -7.66 -29.16
C GLY A 337 8.00 -8.30 -27.82
N THR A 338 6.74 -8.72 -27.76
CA THR A 338 6.10 -9.26 -26.54
C THR A 338 6.12 -10.78 -26.42
N LEU A 339 6.71 -11.47 -27.41
CA LEU A 339 6.91 -12.91 -27.32
C LEU A 339 7.99 -13.23 -26.29
N CYS A 340 7.65 -14.15 -25.38
CA CYS A 340 8.54 -14.64 -24.34
C CYS A 340 8.46 -16.17 -24.26
N ASN A 341 9.52 -16.82 -23.79
CA ASN A 341 9.49 -18.26 -23.50
C ASN A 341 8.73 -18.59 -22.19
N LEU A 342 8.29 -17.58 -21.44
CA LEU A 342 7.57 -17.70 -20.17
C LEU A 342 6.24 -16.95 -20.23
N THR A 343 5.27 -17.39 -19.43
CA THR A 343 4.06 -16.63 -19.10
C THR A 343 4.09 -16.36 -17.60
N CYS A 344 4.76 -15.27 -17.20
CA CYS A 344 4.87 -14.91 -15.78
C CYS A 344 3.51 -14.47 -15.25
N ARG A 345 3.28 -14.66 -13.94
CA ARG A 345 2.02 -14.35 -13.29
C ARG A 345 1.68 -12.87 -13.37
N ASN A 346 2.65 -11.99 -13.13
CA ASN A 346 2.49 -10.54 -13.06
C ASN A 346 3.46 -9.85 -14.04
N CYS A 347 3.48 -10.31 -15.29
CA CYS A 347 4.31 -9.70 -16.33
C CYS A 347 3.84 -8.27 -16.65
N TYR A 348 4.72 -7.29 -16.45
CA TYR A 348 4.41 -5.85 -16.58
C TYR A 348 3.90 -5.42 -17.96
N ILE A 349 4.31 -6.12 -19.01
CA ILE A 349 3.86 -5.85 -20.39
C ILE A 349 3.15 -7.07 -20.98
N GLU A 350 2.63 -7.97 -20.14
CA GLU A 350 1.82 -9.13 -20.54
C GLU A 350 2.53 -10.08 -21.54
N SER A 351 3.86 -10.13 -21.52
CA SER A 351 4.62 -10.97 -22.44
C SER A 351 4.38 -12.47 -22.18
N SER A 352 4.25 -13.23 -23.26
CA SER A 352 3.99 -14.67 -23.23
C SER A 352 4.39 -15.34 -24.54
N PRO A 353 4.41 -16.68 -24.64
CA PRO A 353 4.66 -17.36 -25.91
C PRO A 353 3.61 -17.10 -27.01
N ARG A 354 2.50 -16.43 -26.66
CA ARG A 354 1.36 -16.20 -27.54
C ARG A 354 1.01 -14.72 -27.72
N ASN A 355 1.57 -13.81 -26.92
CA ASN A 355 1.27 -12.40 -27.04
C ASN A 355 2.18 -11.75 -28.09
N ASP A 356 1.63 -11.51 -29.28
CA ASP A 356 2.32 -10.87 -30.40
C ASP A 356 1.79 -9.46 -30.71
N ARG A 357 1.18 -8.79 -29.71
CA ARG A 357 0.69 -7.40 -29.86
C ARG A 357 1.80 -6.44 -30.27
N LEU A 358 3.00 -6.61 -29.70
CA LEU A 358 4.22 -5.98 -30.21
C LEU A 358 5.05 -7.02 -30.94
N VAL A 359 5.33 -6.76 -32.20
CA VAL A 359 6.13 -7.62 -33.05
C VAL A 359 7.60 -7.27 -32.95
N TYR A 360 8.45 -8.18 -33.43
CA TYR A 360 9.89 -7.95 -33.48
C TYR A 360 10.22 -6.74 -34.34
N LEU A 361 11.03 -5.84 -33.78
CA LEU A 361 11.76 -4.85 -34.55
C LEU A 361 12.77 -5.56 -35.45
N THR A 362 13.01 -5.00 -36.63
CA THR A 362 14.09 -5.41 -37.53
C THR A 362 15.36 -4.61 -37.25
N ARG A 363 16.52 -5.14 -37.63
CA ARG A 363 17.81 -4.42 -37.48
C ARG A 363 17.82 -3.11 -38.25
N ALA A 364 17.20 -3.09 -39.43
CA ALA A 364 17.08 -1.88 -40.25
C ALA A 364 16.25 -0.78 -39.56
N GLU A 365 15.15 -1.15 -38.90
CA GLU A 365 14.34 -0.20 -38.12
C GLU A 365 15.14 0.38 -36.96
N VAL A 366 15.86 -0.46 -36.20
CA VAL A 366 16.74 0.00 -35.12
C VAL A 366 17.82 0.93 -35.66
N ALA A 367 18.48 0.58 -36.75
CA ALA A 367 19.51 1.41 -37.39
C ALA A 367 18.98 2.80 -37.77
N GLY A 368 17.74 2.91 -38.27
CA GLY A 368 17.13 4.20 -38.59
C GLY A 368 17.04 5.14 -37.38
N TYR A 369 16.69 4.62 -36.20
CA TYR A 369 16.66 5.42 -34.96
C TYR A 369 18.06 5.77 -34.45
N LEU A 370 19.06 4.90 -34.65
CA LEU A 370 20.46 5.22 -34.34
C LEU A 370 20.99 6.35 -35.25
N ASP A 371 20.60 6.32 -36.53
CA ASP A 371 20.93 7.40 -37.48
C ASP A 371 20.29 8.73 -37.07
N GLU A 372 19.07 8.71 -36.51
CA GLU A 372 18.44 9.91 -35.93
C GLU A 372 19.21 10.47 -34.74
N ILE A 373 19.69 9.61 -33.82
CA ILE A 373 20.50 10.02 -32.67
C ILE A 373 21.76 10.74 -33.13
N GLU A 374 22.49 10.16 -34.10
CA GLU A 374 23.73 10.71 -34.63
C GLU A 374 23.49 12.02 -35.40
N ARG A 375 22.50 12.03 -36.30
CA ARG A 375 22.15 13.20 -37.12
C ARG A 375 21.73 14.38 -36.26
N ASN A 376 20.88 14.14 -35.27
CA ASN A 376 20.29 15.19 -34.43
C ASN A 376 21.12 15.47 -33.16
N ARG A 377 22.21 14.73 -32.94
CA ARG A 377 23.13 14.88 -31.78
C ARG A 377 22.39 14.85 -30.44
N LEU A 378 21.51 13.87 -30.25
CA LEU A 378 20.58 13.81 -29.09
C LEU A 378 21.26 13.54 -27.74
N GLY A 379 22.59 13.36 -27.71
CA GLY A 379 23.35 13.12 -26.48
C GLY A 379 23.03 11.80 -25.81
N THR A 380 22.51 10.82 -26.56
CA THR A 380 22.18 9.47 -26.08
C THR A 380 23.45 8.67 -25.85
N SER A 381 23.56 8.06 -24.67
CA SER A 381 24.73 7.27 -24.28
C SER A 381 24.41 5.78 -24.13
N GLU A 382 23.16 5.44 -23.82
CA GLU A 382 22.73 4.06 -23.59
C GLU A 382 21.56 3.66 -24.51
N ILE A 383 21.67 2.47 -25.10
CA ILE A 383 20.60 1.81 -25.83
C ILE A 383 20.15 0.60 -25.04
N GLY A 384 18.89 0.59 -24.63
CA GLY A 384 18.28 -0.49 -23.87
C GLY A 384 17.50 -1.44 -24.78
N PHE A 385 17.56 -2.75 -24.52
CA PHE A 385 16.73 -3.76 -25.16
C PHE A 385 15.86 -4.45 -24.13
N THR A 386 14.54 -4.41 -24.35
CA THR A 386 13.52 -4.96 -23.45
C THR A 386 12.39 -5.60 -24.26
N GLY A 387 11.30 -6.01 -23.61
CA GLY A 387 10.18 -6.72 -24.24
C GLY A 387 9.89 -8.02 -23.49
N GLY A 388 9.51 -9.05 -24.24
CA GLY A 388 9.39 -10.41 -23.74
C GLY A 388 10.75 -11.00 -23.40
N GLU A 389 11.26 -11.90 -24.26
CA GLU A 389 12.65 -12.34 -24.17
C GLU A 389 13.42 -11.84 -25.40
N PRO A 390 14.32 -10.84 -25.27
CA PRO A 390 14.96 -10.21 -26.42
C PRO A 390 15.68 -11.16 -27.36
N PHE A 391 16.26 -12.24 -26.83
CA PHE A 391 16.99 -13.22 -27.63
C PHE A 391 16.08 -14.17 -28.45
N LEU A 392 14.76 -14.01 -28.37
CA LEU A 392 13.82 -14.63 -29.32
C LEU A 392 13.69 -13.84 -30.62
N ASN A 393 14.10 -12.57 -30.65
CA ASN A 393 14.20 -11.81 -31.89
C ASN A 393 15.42 -12.34 -32.69
N PRO A 394 15.24 -12.86 -33.92
CA PRO A 394 16.33 -13.43 -34.71
C PRO A 394 17.42 -12.41 -35.08
N GLU A 395 17.10 -11.12 -35.09
CA GLU A 395 18.02 -10.05 -35.46
C GLU A 395 18.75 -9.41 -34.26
N MET A 396 18.49 -9.88 -33.04
CA MET A 396 19.00 -9.30 -31.79
C MET A 396 20.53 -9.13 -31.77
N ILE A 397 21.29 -10.13 -32.25
CA ILE A 397 22.76 -10.07 -32.28
C ILE A 397 23.26 -9.00 -33.25
N GLY A 398 22.59 -8.83 -34.40
CA GLY A 398 22.94 -7.80 -35.37
C GLY A 398 22.67 -6.39 -34.82
N MET A 399 21.53 -6.22 -34.12
CA MET A 399 21.20 -4.96 -33.44
C MET A 399 22.24 -4.59 -32.38
N LEU A 400 22.66 -5.56 -31.56
CA LEU A 400 23.70 -5.34 -30.55
C LEU A 400 25.02 -4.93 -31.19
N ASP A 401 25.42 -5.56 -32.29
CA ASP A 401 26.66 -5.19 -32.97
C ASP A 401 26.61 -3.77 -33.53
N ASP A 402 25.48 -3.36 -34.12
CA ASP A 402 25.30 -1.99 -34.64
C ASP A 402 25.39 -0.95 -33.53
N VAL A 403 24.68 -1.18 -32.42
CA VAL A 403 24.70 -0.29 -31.25
C VAL A 403 26.12 -0.14 -30.70
N LEU A 404 26.80 -1.26 -30.44
CA LEU A 404 28.14 -1.25 -29.84
C LEU A 404 29.20 -0.67 -30.79
N SER A 405 29.11 -0.98 -32.08
CA SER A 405 30.03 -0.47 -33.11
C SER A 405 29.91 1.05 -33.31
N ARG A 406 28.73 1.63 -33.07
CA ARG A 406 28.50 3.07 -33.10
C ARG A 406 28.92 3.80 -31.82
N GLY A 407 29.44 3.08 -30.82
CA GLY A 407 29.98 3.70 -29.60
C GLY A 407 29.05 3.66 -28.39
N PHE A 408 27.77 3.33 -28.57
CA PHE A 408 26.80 3.30 -27.48
C PHE A 408 27.08 2.19 -26.46
N ARG A 409 26.65 2.40 -25.22
CA ARG A 409 26.47 1.32 -24.24
C ARG A 409 25.18 0.58 -24.56
N ALA A 410 25.19 -0.75 -24.55
CA ALA A 410 24.01 -1.60 -24.72
C ALA A 410 23.61 -2.22 -23.38
N LEU A 411 22.35 -2.13 -23.00
CA LEU A 411 21.77 -2.80 -21.83
C LEU A 411 20.65 -3.75 -22.27
N VAL A 412 20.78 -5.06 -22.02
CA VAL A 412 19.73 -6.03 -22.36
C VAL A 412 19.04 -6.55 -21.10
N LEU A 413 17.71 -6.45 -21.05
CA LEU A 413 16.89 -7.04 -19.99
C LEU A 413 16.46 -8.45 -20.41
N THR A 414 16.95 -9.49 -19.74
CA THR A 414 16.73 -10.89 -20.14
C THR A 414 16.36 -11.76 -18.95
N ASN A 415 15.68 -12.88 -19.21
CA ASN A 415 15.52 -13.95 -18.22
C ASN A 415 16.75 -14.89 -18.16
N ALA A 416 17.76 -14.66 -19.00
CA ALA A 416 19.01 -15.43 -19.09
C ALA A 416 18.82 -16.93 -19.39
N MET A 417 17.63 -17.38 -19.80
CA MET A 417 17.37 -18.78 -20.06
C MET A 417 17.81 -19.19 -21.49
N ARG A 418 17.30 -20.34 -21.93
CA ARG A 418 17.68 -21.01 -23.19
C ARG A 418 17.69 -20.11 -24.43
N PRO A 419 16.76 -19.15 -24.65
CA PRO A 419 16.84 -18.25 -25.81
C PRO A 419 18.15 -17.48 -25.88
N MET A 420 18.59 -16.87 -24.77
CA MET A 420 19.89 -16.20 -24.66
C MET A 420 21.03 -17.19 -24.88
N MET A 421 20.99 -18.34 -24.20
CA MET A 421 22.08 -19.32 -24.23
C MET A 421 22.36 -19.88 -25.63
N ARG A 422 21.37 -19.92 -26.52
CA ARG A 422 21.57 -20.30 -27.94
C ARG A 422 22.53 -19.37 -28.67
N HIS A 423 22.64 -18.12 -28.23
CA HIS A 423 23.52 -17.11 -28.81
C HIS A 423 24.84 -16.94 -28.05
N GLY A 424 25.17 -17.83 -27.11
CA GLY A 424 26.34 -17.70 -26.24
C GLY A 424 27.65 -17.41 -26.98
N LYS A 425 27.93 -18.11 -28.09
CA LYS A 425 29.13 -17.86 -28.92
C LYS A 425 29.16 -16.44 -29.49
N ALA A 426 28.03 -15.95 -30.00
CA ALA A 426 27.93 -14.61 -30.57
C ALA A 426 28.05 -13.53 -29.50
N LEU A 427 27.46 -13.75 -28.33
CA LEU A 427 27.58 -12.86 -27.17
C LEU A 427 29.03 -12.75 -26.68
N LEU A 428 29.77 -13.87 -26.61
CA LEU A 428 31.19 -13.85 -26.25
C LEU A 428 32.02 -13.05 -27.24
N ALA A 429 31.74 -13.19 -28.54
CA ALA A 429 32.42 -12.44 -29.60
C ALA A 429 32.08 -10.93 -29.56
N LEU A 430 30.85 -10.56 -29.22
CA LEU A 430 30.47 -9.15 -29.02
C LEU A 430 31.20 -8.54 -27.81
N ARG A 431 31.21 -9.24 -26.67
CA ARG A 431 31.91 -8.82 -25.46
C ARG A 431 33.42 -8.71 -25.68
N GLU A 432 34.03 -9.66 -26.38
CA GLU A 432 35.47 -9.60 -26.71
C GLU A 432 35.82 -8.38 -27.58
N ARG A 433 34.98 -8.05 -28.56
CA ARG A 433 35.18 -6.87 -29.43
C ARG A 433 34.92 -5.53 -28.73
N HIS A 434 33.88 -5.46 -27.89
CA HIS A 434 33.33 -4.19 -27.41
C HIS A 434 33.53 -3.94 -25.91
N GLY A 435 34.05 -4.92 -25.17
CA GLY A 435 34.35 -4.85 -23.74
C GLY A 435 33.12 -4.65 -22.87
N GLY A 436 33.27 -3.86 -21.80
CA GLY A 436 32.21 -3.57 -20.82
C GLY A 436 31.04 -2.72 -21.32
N ARG A 437 30.99 -2.36 -22.62
CA ARG A 437 29.85 -1.63 -23.18
C ARG A 437 28.59 -2.48 -23.34
N LEU A 438 28.71 -3.81 -23.25
CA LEU A 438 27.58 -4.74 -23.27
C LEU A 438 27.22 -5.17 -21.84
N ALA A 439 26.16 -4.59 -21.31
CA ALA A 439 25.60 -4.90 -20.00
C ALA A 439 24.35 -5.77 -20.10
N MET A 440 24.17 -6.66 -19.12
CA MET A 440 23.02 -7.55 -19.00
C MET A 440 22.33 -7.31 -17.66
N ARG A 441 21.01 -7.14 -17.68
CA ARG A 441 20.19 -7.18 -16.47
C ARG A 441 19.36 -8.46 -16.46
N VAL A 442 19.68 -9.34 -15.53
CA VAL A 442 18.99 -10.63 -15.41
C VAL A 442 17.80 -10.51 -14.47
N SER A 443 16.65 -10.97 -14.93
CA SER A 443 15.43 -10.98 -14.12
C SER A 443 15.38 -12.24 -13.26
N LEU A 444 15.75 -12.11 -11.99
CA LEU A 444 15.73 -13.16 -10.97
C LEU A 444 14.82 -12.66 -9.83
N ASP A 445 13.51 -12.95 -9.90
CA ASP A 445 12.52 -12.27 -9.04
C ASP A 445 12.70 -12.46 -7.54
N HIS A 446 13.38 -13.53 -7.10
CA HIS A 446 13.73 -13.75 -5.71
C HIS A 446 14.99 -14.63 -5.62
N PHE A 447 15.79 -14.48 -4.57
CA PHE A 447 16.99 -15.30 -4.31
C PHE A 447 16.69 -16.76 -3.93
N SER A 448 15.40 -17.11 -3.76
CA SER A 448 14.94 -18.46 -3.41
C SER A 448 14.12 -19.06 -4.55
N ALA A 449 14.35 -20.35 -4.81
CA ALA A 449 13.71 -21.05 -5.91
C ALA A 449 12.19 -21.03 -5.82
N ARG A 450 11.63 -21.28 -4.62
CA ARG A 450 10.18 -21.34 -4.40
C ARG A 450 9.49 -20.06 -4.85
N ARG A 451 9.97 -18.90 -4.39
CA ARG A 451 9.34 -17.60 -4.67
C ARG A 451 9.55 -17.15 -6.11
N HIS A 452 10.75 -17.34 -6.64
CA HIS A 452 11.00 -17.08 -8.07
C HIS A 452 10.02 -17.86 -8.97
N GLU A 453 9.78 -19.14 -8.66
CA GLU A 453 8.88 -19.99 -9.43
C GLU A 453 7.39 -19.72 -9.18
N GLU A 454 7.02 -19.06 -8.07
CA GLU A 454 5.65 -18.56 -7.85
C GLU A 454 5.24 -17.49 -8.89
N GLU A 455 6.21 -16.67 -9.29
CA GLU A 455 6.05 -15.61 -10.28
C GLU A 455 6.27 -16.13 -11.72
N ARG A 456 7.43 -16.76 -11.99
CA ARG A 456 7.81 -17.17 -13.36
C ARG A 456 7.24 -18.52 -13.81
N GLY A 457 6.72 -19.31 -12.88
CA GLY A 457 6.28 -20.68 -13.11
C GLY A 457 7.35 -21.72 -12.77
N PRO A 458 6.96 -23.02 -12.70
CA PRO A 458 7.83 -24.09 -12.23
C PRO A 458 9.02 -24.36 -13.17
N ARG A 459 10.15 -24.78 -12.59
CA ARG A 459 11.40 -25.13 -13.32
C ARG A 459 12.04 -23.95 -14.05
N THR A 460 11.89 -22.74 -13.52
CA THR A 460 12.45 -21.51 -14.10
C THR A 460 13.65 -20.99 -13.33
N TYR A 461 13.76 -21.31 -12.04
CA TYR A 461 14.84 -20.79 -11.19
C TYR A 461 16.22 -21.28 -11.65
N ARG A 462 16.38 -22.61 -11.76
CA ARG A 462 17.67 -23.21 -12.09
C ARG A 462 18.22 -22.73 -13.45
N PRO A 463 17.45 -22.76 -14.56
CA PRO A 463 17.95 -22.25 -15.84
C PRO A 463 18.30 -20.76 -15.83
N THR A 464 17.54 -19.94 -15.09
CA THR A 464 17.83 -18.50 -14.94
C THR A 464 19.15 -18.29 -14.20
N LEU A 465 19.35 -19.00 -13.07
CA LEU A 465 20.57 -18.94 -12.29
C LEU A 465 21.79 -19.46 -13.07
N ASP A 466 21.66 -20.58 -13.80
CA ASP A 466 22.73 -21.11 -14.64
C ASP A 466 23.15 -20.10 -15.72
N GLY A 467 22.19 -19.38 -16.32
CA GLY A 467 22.44 -18.30 -17.28
C GLY A 467 23.14 -17.10 -16.65
N LEU A 468 22.69 -16.66 -15.47
CA LEU A 468 23.33 -15.58 -14.70
C LEU A 468 24.78 -15.92 -14.33
N VAL A 469 25.01 -17.15 -13.85
CA VAL A 469 26.35 -17.65 -13.52
C VAL A 469 27.23 -17.75 -14.76
N TRP A 470 26.68 -18.18 -15.89
CA TRP A 470 27.42 -18.21 -17.15
C TRP A 470 27.85 -16.82 -17.58
N LEU A 471 26.98 -15.81 -17.48
CA LEU A 471 27.33 -14.42 -17.76
C LEU A 471 28.43 -13.91 -16.81
N ALA A 472 28.31 -14.18 -15.51
CA ALA A 472 29.29 -13.74 -14.51
C ALA A 472 30.68 -14.34 -14.76
N ARG A 473 30.75 -15.66 -14.99
CA ARG A 473 31.99 -16.38 -15.31
C ARG A 473 32.66 -15.89 -16.59
N ASN A 474 31.88 -15.30 -17.50
CA ASN A 474 32.36 -14.73 -18.75
C ASN A 474 32.55 -13.22 -18.66
N GLY A 475 32.56 -12.61 -17.47
CA GLY A 475 32.94 -11.20 -17.31
C GLY A 475 32.03 -10.21 -18.02
N PHE A 476 30.75 -10.53 -18.19
CA PHE A 476 29.76 -9.54 -18.62
C PHE A 476 29.50 -8.54 -17.50
N GLU A 477 29.18 -7.29 -17.84
CA GLU A 477 28.69 -6.35 -16.84
C GLU A 477 27.26 -6.71 -16.45
N LEU A 478 27.01 -6.90 -15.16
CA LEU A 478 25.75 -7.45 -14.66
C LEU A 478 25.02 -6.52 -13.70
N SER A 479 23.70 -6.60 -13.79
CA SER A 479 22.77 -6.20 -12.74
C SER A 479 21.65 -7.25 -12.63
N VAL A 480 20.95 -7.27 -11.51
CA VAL A 480 19.85 -8.20 -11.25
C VAL A 480 18.59 -7.41 -10.92
N ALA A 481 17.44 -7.89 -11.42
CA ALA A 481 16.13 -7.37 -11.11
C ALA A 481 15.30 -8.39 -10.31
N GLY A 482 14.87 -8.00 -9.10
CA GLY A 482 14.01 -8.75 -8.19
C GLY A 482 12.62 -8.15 -7.99
N ARG A 483 11.78 -8.80 -7.18
CA ARG A 483 10.39 -8.37 -6.86
C ARG A 483 10.17 -8.34 -5.36
N THR A 484 9.48 -7.33 -4.84
CA THR A 484 9.20 -7.19 -3.39
C THR A 484 7.79 -7.65 -2.99
N MET A 485 7.21 -8.60 -3.72
CA MET A 485 5.79 -8.98 -3.59
C MET A 485 5.45 -9.90 -2.41
N TRP A 486 6.44 -10.31 -1.62
CA TRP A 486 6.25 -11.27 -0.51
C TRP A 486 6.15 -10.61 0.88
N GLY A 487 6.17 -9.28 0.95
CA GLY A 487 6.01 -8.53 2.21
C GLY A 487 7.20 -8.68 3.16
N GLU A 488 8.39 -8.88 2.62
CA GLU A 488 9.63 -9.04 3.37
C GLU A 488 10.31 -7.71 3.62
N ASP A 489 11.18 -7.69 4.64
CA ASP A 489 12.07 -6.56 4.86
C ASP A 489 13.09 -6.44 3.71
N LEU A 490 13.34 -5.22 3.25
CA LEU A 490 14.19 -4.97 2.08
C LEU A 490 15.66 -5.29 2.35
N ASP A 491 16.14 -5.08 3.58
CA ASP A 491 17.54 -5.38 3.92
C ASP A 491 17.73 -6.90 4.01
N GLU A 492 16.77 -7.61 4.62
CA GLU A 492 16.76 -9.08 4.62
C GLU A 492 16.72 -9.69 3.21
N GLU A 493 15.95 -9.08 2.30
CA GLU A 493 15.87 -9.52 0.91
C GLU A 493 17.22 -9.31 0.19
N ARG A 494 17.84 -8.14 0.36
CA ARG A 494 19.18 -7.85 -0.19
C ARG A 494 20.24 -8.80 0.36
N ASP A 495 20.23 -9.09 1.66
CA ASP A 495 21.12 -10.07 2.28
C ASP A 495 20.94 -11.48 1.68
N GLY A 496 19.71 -11.84 1.34
CA GLY A 496 19.41 -13.08 0.63
C GLY A 496 20.05 -13.16 -0.75
N TYR A 497 19.99 -12.08 -1.53
CA TYR A 497 20.71 -11.98 -2.79
C TYR A 497 22.23 -11.96 -2.60
N ALA A 498 22.74 -11.25 -1.59
CA ALA A 498 24.17 -11.18 -1.30
C ALA A 498 24.77 -12.59 -1.09
N ARG A 499 24.12 -13.41 -0.25
CA ARG A 499 24.52 -14.81 -0.03
C ARG A 499 24.49 -15.64 -1.31
N LEU A 500 23.43 -15.50 -2.11
CA LEU A 500 23.31 -16.21 -3.38
C LEU A 500 24.43 -15.83 -4.36
N PHE A 501 24.74 -14.53 -4.44
CA PHE A 501 25.77 -14.01 -5.33
C PHE A 501 27.16 -14.49 -4.90
N GLU A 502 27.46 -14.45 -3.60
CA GLU A 502 28.71 -14.97 -3.05
C GLU A 502 28.87 -16.48 -3.33
N GLU A 503 27.83 -17.29 -3.03
CA GLU A 503 27.83 -18.75 -3.25
C GLU A 503 28.15 -19.13 -4.70
N HIS A 504 27.68 -18.32 -5.66
CA HIS A 504 27.79 -18.61 -7.09
C HIS A 504 28.88 -17.80 -7.82
N GLY A 505 29.64 -16.97 -7.10
CA GLY A 505 30.69 -16.12 -7.67
C GLY A 505 30.18 -15.01 -8.59
N ILE A 506 28.97 -14.50 -8.37
CA ILE A 506 28.34 -13.44 -9.15
C ILE A 506 28.83 -12.08 -8.62
N GLN A 507 29.53 -11.31 -9.47
CA GLN A 507 30.13 -10.01 -9.10
C GLN A 507 29.10 -8.88 -9.16
N VAL A 508 28.05 -8.96 -8.35
CA VAL A 508 26.99 -7.95 -8.22
C VAL A 508 26.88 -7.58 -6.75
N ASP A 509 27.03 -6.30 -6.42
CA ASP A 509 26.76 -5.80 -5.07
C ASP A 509 25.24 -5.76 -4.85
N ALA A 510 24.74 -6.60 -3.93
CA ALA A 510 23.32 -6.68 -3.60
C ALA A 510 22.82 -5.45 -2.81
N HIS A 511 23.70 -4.62 -2.26
CA HIS A 511 23.33 -3.40 -1.54
C HIS A 511 23.41 -2.14 -2.41
N ASP A 512 23.99 -2.23 -3.60
CA ASP A 512 23.93 -1.16 -4.59
C ASP A 512 22.60 -1.22 -5.36
N GLY A 513 21.76 -0.20 -5.17
CA GLY A 513 20.45 -0.08 -5.82
C GLY A 513 20.50 0.05 -7.36
N ALA A 514 21.64 0.39 -7.95
CA ALA A 514 21.85 0.38 -9.40
C ALA A 514 22.22 -1.01 -9.93
N ARG A 515 22.72 -1.90 -9.07
CA ARG A 515 23.17 -3.26 -9.40
C ARG A 515 22.15 -4.33 -9.04
N LEU A 516 21.45 -4.20 -7.91
CA LEU A 516 20.26 -4.97 -7.56
C LEU A 516 19.04 -4.05 -7.43
N ILE A 517 18.15 -4.17 -8.42
CA ILE A 517 16.92 -3.39 -8.52
C ILE A 517 15.78 -4.26 -8.01
N LEU A 518 15.14 -3.86 -6.92
CA LEU A 518 13.98 -4.55 -6.36
C LEU A 518 12.70 -3.78 -6.72
N PHE A 519 11.84 -4.40 -7.53
CA PHE A 519 10.64 -3.76 -8.05
C PHE A 519 9.40 -4.04 -7.19
N PRO A 520 8.60 -3.01 -6.83
CA PRO A 520 7.31 -3.20 -6.19
C PRO A 520 6.27 -3.74 -7.17
N GLU A 521 5.19 -4.35 -6.66
CA GLU A 521 4.18 -4.95 -7.53
C GLU A 521 3.25 -3.91 -8.21
N MET A 522 2.99 -4.16 -9.50
CA MET A 522 2.04 -3.40 -10.33
C MET A 522 0.62 -3.88 -10.06
N ASP A 523 0.00 -3.35 -9.03
CA ASP A 523 -1.44 -3.51 -8.81
C ASP A 523 -2.23 -2.57 -9.76
N PRO A 524 -2.99 -3.11 -10.74
CA PRO A 524 -3.78 -2.30 -11.67
C PRO A 524 -4.98 -1.61 -11.00
N ASP A 525 -5.47 -2.16 -9.88
CA ASP A 525 -6.63 -1.66 -9.15
C ASP A 525 -6.24 -0.70 -8.01
N ALA A 526 -4.94 -0.47 -7.81
CA ALA A 526 -4.44 0.44 -6.79
C ALA A 526 -5.07 1.84 -6.91
N GLU A 527 -5.69 2.27 -5.83
CA GLU A 527 -6.16 3.64 -5.67
C GLU A 527 -4.97 4.55 -5.37
N VAL A 528 -4.55 5.31 -6.38
CA VAL A 528 -3.45 6.26 -6.28
C VAL A 528 -3.94 7.69 -6.55
N PRO A 529 -3.34 8.70 -5.89
CA PRO A 529 -3.63 10.09 -6.21
C PRO A 529 -3.14 10.43 -7.61
N GLU A 530 -3.82 11.37 -8.27
CA GLU A 530 -3.33 11.92 -9.53
C GLU A 530 -2.24 12.95 -9.26
N ILE A 531 -1.29 13.06 -10.18
CA ILE A 531 -0.18 14.00 -10.03
C ILE A 531 -0.58 15.31 -10.69
N THR A 532 -0.66 16.38 -9.89
CA THR A 532 -0.88 17.75 -10.36
C THR A 532 0.45 18.48 -10.52
N THR A 533 0.43 19.65 -11.16
CA THR A 533 1.61 20.53 -11.23
C THR A 533 2.08 20.97 -9.83
N GLY A 534 1.16 21.13 -8.86
CA GLY A 534 1.51 21.50 -7.49
C GLY A 534 2.20 20.39 -6.70
N CYS A 535 2.04 19.12 -7.10
CA CYS A 535 2.63 17.98 -6.39
C CYS A 535 4.16 18.04 -6.32
N TRP A 536 4.84 18.67 -7.29
CA TRP A 536 6.30 18.77 -7.30
C TRP A 536 6.84 19.50 -6.07
N SER A 537 6.23 20.65 -5.74
CA SER A 537 6.60 21.42 -4.56
C SER A 537 6.18 20.73 -3.27
N ILE A 538 4.99 20.12 -3.24
CA ILE A 538 4.47 19.40 -2.06
C ILE A 538 5.36 18.21 -1.69
N LEU A 539 5.82 17.46 -2.69
CA LEU A 539 6.62 16.25 -2.49
C LEU A 539 8.13 16.52 -2.44
N GLY A 540 8.56 17.75 -2.72
CA GLY A 540 9.98 18.11 -2.83
C GLY A 540 10.70 17.33 -3.95
N LYS A 541 10.03 17.03 -5.06
CA LYS A 541 10.57 16.26 -6.19
C LYS A 541 10.71 17.13 -7.43
N ASN A 542 11.74 16.88 -8.24
CA ASN A 542 11.93 17.55 -9.52
C ASN A 542 11.31 16.71 -10.66
N PRO A 543 10.48 17.30 -11.55
CA PRO A 543 10.01 16.63 -12.77
C PRO A 543 11.13 15.96 -13.58
N GLU A 544 12.33 16.54 -13.57
CA GLU A 544 13.50 16.05 -14.31
C GLU A 544 14.07 14.73 -13.75
N ASP A 545 13.68 14.34 -12.53
CA ASP A 545 14.08 13.07 -11.91
C ASP A 545 13.28 11.86 -12.45
N MET A 546 12.21 12.14 -13.23
CA MET A 546 11.32 11.12 -13.76
C MET A 546 11.94 10.43 -14.98
N MET A 547 11.70 9.13 -15.16
CA MET A 547 12.27 8.39 -16.31
C MET A 547 11.91 9.01 -17.67
N CYS A 548 10.69 9.53 -17.83
CA CYS A 548 10.27 10.18 -19.07
C CYS A 548 10.94 11.56 -19.30
N ALA A 549 11.73 12.06 -18.36
CA ALA A 549 12.57 13.24 -18.58
C ALA A 549 13.87 12.90 -19.33
N SER A 550 14.32 11.64 -19.30
CA SER A 550 15.58 11.23 -19.92
C SER A 550 15.52 10.00 -20.83
N SER A 551 14.36 9.36 -20.98
CA SER A 551 14.23 8.14 -21.77
C SER A 551 12.98 8.06 -22.63
N ARG A 552 13.07 7.31 -23.72
CA ARG A 552 11.98 6.93 -24.63
C ARG A 552 12.09 5.46 -24.99
N MET A 553 11.00 4.86 -25.47
CA MET A 553 11.01 3.49 -25.98
C MET A 553 10.40 3.38 -27.37
N VAL A 554 11.07 2.69 -28.28
CA VAL A 554 10.55 2.33 -29.59
C VAL A 554 9.83 0.99 -29.50
N VAL A 555 8.61 0.93 -30.04
CA VAL A 555 7.78 -0.29 -30.11
C VAL A 555 7.24 -0.46 -31.53
N LYS A 556 6.96 -1.70 -31.94
CA LYS A 556 6.30 -1.99 -33.22
C LYS A 556 5.03 -2.79 -32.99
N ARG A 557 3.87 -2.18 -33.25
CA ARG A 557 2.57 -2.85 -33.12
C ARG A 557 2.36 -3.82 -34.27
N LYS A 558 1.67 -4.92 -33.99
CA LYS A 558 1.25 -5.86 -35.03
C LYS A 558 0.39 -5.16 -36.08
N GLY A 559 0.77 -5.28 -37.34
CA GLY A 559 0.09 -4.64 -38.47
C GLY A 559 0.49 -3.19 -38.74
N ALA A 560 1.32 -2.56 -37.90
CA ALA A 560 1.85 -1.24 -38.18
C ALA A 560 2.96 -1.30 -39.25
N GLU A 561 2.94 -0.35 -40.19
CA GLU A 561 3.97 -0.24 -41.23
C GLU A 561 5.33 0.19 -40.67
N ARG A 562 5.32 0.99 -39.60
CA ARG A 562 6.51 1.57 -38.96
C ARG A 562 6.44 1.45 -37.44
N PRO A 563 7.60 1.44 -36.74
CA PRO A 563 7.63 1.56 -35.29
C PRO A 563 7.17 2.94 -34.81
N SER A 564 6.70 3.00 -33.57
CA SER A 564 6.32 4.22 -32.86
C SER A 564 7.19 4.41 -31.62
N VAL A 565 7.43 5.66 -31.24
CA VAL A 565 8.09 6.04 -30.00
C VAL A 565 7.06 6.31 -28.92
N VAL A 566 7.21 5.65 -27.77
CA VAL A 566 6.39 5.83 -26.58
C VAL A 566 7.19 6.42 -25.43
N ALA A 567 6.49 7.10 -24.53
CA ALA A 567 7.06 7.79 -23.37
C ALA A 567 7.55 6.87 -22.24
N CYS A 568 7.02 5.65 -22.13
CA CYS A 568 7.24 4.79 -20.97
C CYS A 568 7.45 3.32 -21.36
N THR A 569 8.43 2.67 -20.72
CA THR A 569 8.73 1.24 -20.90
C THR A 569 7.65 0.31 -20.34
N LEU A 570 6.86 0.79 -19.38
CA LEU A 570 5.80 0.04 -18.69
C LEU A 570 4.41 0.22 -19.31
N LEU A 571 4.23 1.23 -20.17
CA LEU A 571 2.94 1.56 -20.78
C LEU A 571 2.98 1.43 -22.31
N PRO A 572 3.51 0.34 -22.89
CA PRO A 572 3.68 0.25 -24.33
C PRO A 572 2.36 0.14 -25.11
N TYR A 573 1.26 -0.14 -24.41
CA TYR A 573 -0.07 -0.32 -25.01
C TYR A 573 -0.96 0.91 -24.91
N GLU A 574 -0.57 1.91 -24.11
CA GLU A 574 -1.40 3.09 -23.85
C GLU A 574 -1.26 4.11 -24.98
N PRO A 575 -2.32 4.36 -25.78
CA PRO A 575 -2.22 5.28 -26.91
C PRO A 575 -1.87 6.72 -26.48
N ALA A 576 -2.28 7.12 -25.27
CA ALA A 576 -1.96 8.43 -24.71
C ALA A 576 -0.47 8.65 -24.44
N PHE A 577 0.35 7.60 -24.45
CA PHE A 577 1.79 7.64 -24.25
C PHE A 577 2.59 7.45 -25.56
N GLU A 578 1.91 7.32 -26.70
CA GLU A 578 2.54 7.29 -28.02
C GLU A 578 2.79 8.72 -28.51
N LEU A 579 4.04 9.03 -28.85
CA LEU A 579 4.49 10.40 -29.12
C LEU A 579 4.77 10.67 -30.60
N GLY A 580 4.93 9.63 -31.42
CA GLY A 580 5.24 9.77 -32.84
C GLY A 580 5.99 8.55 -33.39
N THR A 581 6.54 8.71 -34.59
CA THR A 581 7.34 7.70 -35.31
C THR A 581 8.81 8.07 -35.45
N THR A 582 9.20 9.26 -34.97
CA THR A 582 10.59 9.75 -34.95
C THR A 582 10.98 10.21 -33.55
N LEU A 583 12.28 10.34 -33.27
CA LEU A 583 12.78 10.86 -32.00
C LEU A 583 12.50 12.37 -31.85
N GLU A 584 12.41 13.08 -32.97
CA GLU A 584 12.06 14.51 -32.99
C GLU A 584 10.61 14.74 -32.54
N GLU A 585 9.65 14.00 -33.10
CA GLU A 585 8.25 14.02 -32.64
C GLU A 585 8.14 13.64 -31.16
N ALA A 586 8.98 12.70 -30.69
CA ALA A 586 8.99 12.23 -29.33
C ALA A 586 9.67 13.15 -28.29
N SER A 587 10.20 14.30 -28.71
CA SER A 587 10.88 15.26 -27.82
C SER A 587 9.94 16.06 -26.90
N GLY A 588 8.62 15.98 -27.15
CA GLY A 588 7.60 16.69 -26.38
C GLY A 588 7.46 16.24 -24.92
N SER A 589 6.68 17.03 -24.18
CA SER A 589 6.33 16.75 -22.77
C SER A 589 5.29 15.64 -22.64
N VAL A 590 5.42 14.83 -21.59
CA VAL A 590 4.53 13.73 -21.26
C VAL A 590 3.63 14.13 -20.10
N ALA A 591 2.31 14.00 -20.28
CA ALA A 591 1.36 14.13 -19.18
C ALA A 591 1.43 12.90 -18.27
N LEU A 592 1.44 13.08 -16.94
CA LEU A 592 1.42 11.98 -15.96
C LEU A 592 0.00 11.42 -15.82
N ASN A 593 -0.54 10.98 -16.96
CA ASN A 593 -1.94 10.58 -17.15
C ASN A 593 -2.10 9.06 -17.05
N HIS A 594 -1.43 8.44 -16.07
CA HIS A 594 -1.61 7.03 -15.77
C HIS A 594 -1.29 6.73 -14.29
N ARG A 595 -1.98 5.74 -13.71
CA ARG A 595 -1.76 5.29 -12.33
C ARG A 595 -0.30 4.94 -12.05
N HIS A 596 0.37 4.34 -13.03
CA HIS A 596 1.77 3.95 -12.90
C HIS A 596 2.74 5.14 -12.90
N CYS A 597 2.38 6.27 -13.52
CA CYS A 597 3.15 7.52 -13.37
C CYS A 597 3.18 7.96 -11.90
N ALA A 598 2.02 7.95 -11.25
CA ALA A 598 1.89 8.29 -9.83
C ALA A 598 2.59 7.24 -8.95
N LYS A 599 2.22 5.97 -9.08
CA LYS A 599 2.69 4.89 -8.20
C LYS A 599 4.19 4.61 -8.32
N PHE A 600 4.71 4.47 -9.54
CA PHE A 600 6.09 4.00 -9.75
C PHE A 600 7.10 5.14 -9.79
N CYS A 601 6.85 6.17 -10.59
CA CYS A 601 7.83 7.23 -10.80
C CYS A 601 7.75 8.27 -9.67
N VAL A 602 6.56 8.86 -9.46
CA VAL A 602 6.44 10.00 -8.55
C VAL A 602 6.41 9.59 -7.09
N LEU A 603 5.71 8.52 -6.72
CA LEU A 603 5.64 8.06 -5.33
C LEU A 603 6.67 6.97 -5.02
N GLY A 604 6.84 5.99 -5.92
CA GLY A 604 7.70 4.81 -5.70
C GLY A 604 9.18 4.95 -6.07
N GLY A 605 9.58 5.99 -6.81
CA GLY A 605 10.99 6.27 -7.14
C GLY A 605 11.73 5.25 -8.03
N ALA A 606 11.05 4.26 -8.59
CA ALA A 606 11.65 3.16 -9.36
C ALA A 606 12.11 3.60 -10.77
N SER A 607 13.26 3.09 -11.24
CA SER A 607 13.80 3.34 -12.59
C SER A 607 14.25 2.04 -13.29
N CYS A 608 14.00 1.94 -14.60
CA CYS A 608 14.52 0.86 -15.46
C CYS A 608 15.92 1.16 -16.02
N SER A 609 16.38 2.41 -16.03
CA SER A 609 17.72 2.79 -16.52
C SER A 609 18.79 2.58 -15.45
N ALA A 610 20.03 2.32 -15.88
CA ALA A 610 21.18 2.08 -14.99
C ALA A 610 21.86 3.38 -14.48
N GLY A 611 21.27 4.56 -14.75
CA GLY A 611 21.89 5.86 -14.51
C GLY A 611 22.29 6.10 -13.04
N ASP A 612 23.49 6.65 -12.86
CA ASP A 612 24.14 6.98 -11.61
C ASP A 612 23.21 7.76 -10.65
N ARG A 613 22.59 7.04 -9.71
CA ARG A 613 22.07 7.62 -8.45
C ARG A 613 23.04 7.38 -7.30
N ALA A 614 24.33 7.26 -7.59
CA ALA A 614 25.36 7.39 -6.56
C ALA A 614 25.37 8.85 -6.08
N THR A 615 25.24 9.03 -4.76
CA THR A 615 25.32 10.30 -3.99
C THR A 615 24.03 11.09 -3.72
N LYS A 616 23.03 10.45 -3.10
CA LYS A 616 22.46 11.05 -1.88
C LYS A 616 22.36 9.98 -0.80
N PRO A 617 22.99 10.16 0.38
CA PRO A 617 22.80 9.21 1.46
C PRO A 617 21.33 9.23 1.86
N ALA A 618 20.76 8.04 2.10
CA ALA A 618 19.59 7.93 2.95
C ALA A 618 19.86 8.76 4.20
N VAL A 619 18.92 9.64 4.57
CA VAL A 619 19.00 10.39 5.83
C VAL A 619 18.92 9.35 6.94
N GLY A 620 20.10 8.88 7.36
CA GLY A 620 20.29 8.07 8.54
C GLY A 620 19.95 8.89 9.77
N LYS A 621 19.24 8.25 10.69
CA LYS A 621 19.03 8.70 12.06
C LYS A 621 20.38 9.09 12.69
N ASN A 622 20.38 10.22 13.39
CA ASN A 622 21.50 10.86 14.12
C ASN A 622 22.35 11.85 13.31
N GLY A 623 21.79 13.05 13.13
CA GLY A 623 22.55 14.26 12.84
C GLY A 623 22.00 15.41 13.67
N VAL A 624 22.49 15.57 14.91
CA VAL A 624 22.30 16.80 15.68
C VAL A 624 23.10 17.88 14.96
N ALA A 625 22.43 18.70 14.16
CA ALA A 625 23.00 19.96 13.71
C ALA A 625 22.95 20.93 14.90
N ALA A 626 24.10 21.13 15.55
CA ALA A 626 24.29 22.21 16.50
C ALA A 626 24.09 23.54 15.75
N THR A 627 23.08 24.30 16.15
CA THR A 627 22.92 25.71 15.78
C THR A 627 24.09 26.53 16.37
N PRO A 628 24.81 27.35 15.60
CA PRO A 628 25.71 28.33 16.18
C PRO A 628 24.90 29.44 16.85
N ASP A 629 25.37 29.82 18.03
CA ASP A 629 24.89 30.91 18.89
C ASP A 629 24.86 32.26 18.13
N PRO A 630 23.73 32.99 18.08
CA PRO A 630 23.64 34.29 17.43
C PRO A 630 24.17 35.39 18.36
N ALA A 631 25.45 35.34 18.72
CA ALA A 631 26.13 36.43 19.42
C ALA A 631 27.65 36.28 19.34
N GLU A 632 28.29 36.70 18.23
CA GLU A 632 29.68 37.21 18.25
C GLU A 632 30.09 37.85 16.90
N ALA A 633 30.42 39.16 16.96
CA ALA A 633 31.31 39.98 16.09
C ALA A 633 30.99 40.08 14.58
N LEU A 634 30.70 41.25 13.96
CA LEU A 634 31.29 42.60 14.11
C LEU A 634 32.82 42.56 14.27
N VAL A 635 33.54 42.27 13.17
CA VAL A 635 34.68 43.03 12.60
C VAL A 635 34.81 42.66 11.13
#